data_AF-A0A1C5PQC2-F1
#
_entry.id   AF-A0A1C5PQC2-F1
#
_cell.length_a   1.000
_cell.length_b   1.000
_cell.length_c   1.000
_cell.angle_alpha   90.00
_cell.angle_beta   90.00
_cell.angle_gamma   90.00
#
_symmetry.space_group_name_H-M   'P 1'
#
loop_
_entity.id
_entity.type
_entity.pdbx_description
1 polymer ?
#
loop_
_entity_poly.entity_id
_entity_poly.type
_entity_poly.pdbx_seq_one_letter_code
_entity_poly.pdbx_strand_id
1 'polypeptide(L)'
;MMFGNSGDGFVECLGTIEQFGIWGPYNYWRVRVSYVVAGVRYEITESVKMVSRAIKLGPIPIGQEQVPKLPTTEVGAAVTVCYDPNQPLRAYLRENVGHMTTD
;
A
#
# COMPACT_ATOMS: atom_id res chain seq x y z
N MET A 1 -1.25 28.52 -0.57
CA MET A 1 -2.19 28.15 -1.65
C MET A 1 -2.32 26.63 -1.64
N MET A 2 -3.48 26.11 -1.25
CA MET A 2 -3.79 24.67 -1.25
C MET A 2 -4.77 24.47 -2.40
N PHE A 3 -4.31 23.89 -3.51
CA PHE A 3 -5.21 23.54 -4.62
C PHE A 3 -5.81 22.16 -4.34
N GLY A 4 -7.09 22.13 -3.99
CA GLY A 4 -7.88 20.91 -4.04
C GLY A 4 -8.22 20.56 -5.49
N ASN A 5 -8.22 19.27 -5.81
CA ASN A 5 -8.92 18.77 -6.97
C ASN A 5 -9.59 17.43 -6.62
N SER A 6 -10.87 17.33 -6.93
CA SER A 6 -11.84 16.34 -6.43
C SER A 6 -11.63 14.94 -7.01
N GLY A 7 -11.64 13.94 -6.11
CA GLY A 7 -11.75 12.51 -6.41
C GLY A 7 -12.43 11.75 -5.29
N ASP A 8 -11.89 11.77 -4.06
CA ASP A 8 -12.49 11.07 -2.90
C ASP A 8 -12.29 11.79 -1.54
N GLY A 9 -11.69 12.99 -1.52
CA GLY A 9 -11.45 13.74 -0.27
C GLY A 9 -10.29 13.24 0.59
N PHE A 10 -9.52 12.24 0.14
CA PHE A 10 -8.35 11.73 0.85
C PHE A 10 -7.12 12.62 0.65
N VAL A 11 -6.27 12.69 1.66
CA VAL A 11 -4.98 13.41 1.70
C VAL A 11 -3.85 12.40 1.87
N GLU A 12 -2.70 12.65 1.23
CA GLU A 12 -1.53 11.80 1.31
C GLU A 12 -0.61 12.18 2.47
N CYS A 13 -0.03 11.18 3.13
CA CYS A 13 1.06 11.34 4.07
C CYS A 13 2.02 10.14 4.02
N LEU A 14 3.20 10.30 4.63
CA LEU A 14 4.13 9.19 4.82
C LEU A 14 3.73 8.39 6.06
N GLY A 15 3.64 7.09 5.89
CA GLY A 15 3.57 6.11 6.97
C GLY A 15 4.81 5.23 7.01
N THR A 16 4.98 4.50 8.10
CA THR A 16 6.07 3.58 8.35
C THR A 16 5.54 2.16 8.43
N ILE A 17 6.14 1.21 7.70
CA ILE A 17 5.80 -0.20 7.82
C ILE A 17 6.21 -0.70 9.21
N GLU A 18 5.25 -1.16 10.00
CA GLU A 18 5.50 -1.75 11.33
C GLU A 18 5.59 -3.28 11.24
N GLN A 19 4.89 -3.89 10.28
CA GLN A 19 4.85 -5.34 10.12
C GLN A 19 4.54 -5.73 8.67
N PHE A 20 5.20 -6.77 8.16
CA PHE A 20 4.94 -7.37 6.85
C PHE A 20 5.18 -8.88 6.87
N GLY A 21 4.38 -9.66 6.14
CA GLY A 21 4.33 -11.12 6.26
C GLY A 21 2.93 -11.72 6.21
N ILE A 22 2.82 -12.99 6.57
CA ILE A 22 1.58 -13.76 6.55
C ILE A 22 1.02 -13.87 7.96
N TRP A 23 -0.18 -13.34 8.22
CA TRP A 23 -0.89 -13.52 9.48
C TRP A 23 -2.40 -13.26 9.37
N GLY A 24 -3.12 -13.50 10.47
CA GLY A 24 -4.56 -13.31 10.58
C GLY A 24 -5.38 -14.52 10.15
N PRO A 25 -6.72 -14.44 10.24
CA PRO A 25 -7.62 -15.60 10.15
C PRO A 25 -7.59 -16.36 8.81
N TYR A 26 -7.03 -15.76 7.76
CA TYR A 26 -7.00 -16.33 6.41
C TYR A 26 -5.58 -16.50 5.85
N ASN A 27 -4.53 -16.30 6.67
CA ASN A 27 -3.13 -16.44 6.26
C ASN A 27 -2.80 -15.72 4.93
N TYR A 28 -3.28 -14.49 4.77
CA TYR A 28 -2.90 -13.64 3.65
C TYR A 28 -1.63 -12.86 3.96
N TRP A 29 -0.90 -12.49 2.92
CA TRP A 29 0.09 -11.44 3.00
C TRP A 29 -0.59 -10.15 3.47
N ARG A 30 -0.07 -9.60 4.55
CA ARG A 30 -0.59 -8.38 5.16
C ARG A 30 0.55 -7.42 5.41
N VAL A 31 0.18 -6.16 5.54
CA VAL A 31 1.07 -5.08 5.95
C VAL A 31 0.35 -4.26 7.01
N ARG A 32 1.08 -3.91 8.08
CA ARG A 32 0.65 -2.90 9.05
C ARG A 32 1.52 -1.67 8.88
N VAL A 33 0.89 -0.52 8.75
CA VAL A 33 1.56 0.77 8.58
C VAL A 33 1.06 1.72 9.65
N SER A 34 1.97 2.45 10.29
CA SER A 34 1.62 3.55 11.18
C SER A 34 1.88 4.89 10.51
N TYR A 35 1.06 5.90 10.80
CA TYR A 35 1.20 7.25 10.24
C TYR A 35 0.70 8.28 11.24
N VAL A 36 1.10 9.55 11.07
CA VAL A 36 0.78 10.62 12.01
C VAL A 36 -0.02 11.71 11.32
N VAL A 37 -1.19 12.04 11.88
CA VAL A 37 -2.06 13.13 11.44
C VAL A 37 -2.27 14.08 12.61
N ALA A 38 -1.88 15.34 12.44
CA ALA A 38 -2.00 16.39 13.48
C ALA A 38 -1.42 15.98 14.86
N GLY A 39 -0.31 15.23 14.87
CA GLY A 39 0.36 14.75 16.09
C GLY A 39 -0.24 13.49 16.71
N VAL A 40 -1.33 12.95 16.15
CA VAL A 40 -1.94 11.69 16.58
C VAL A 40 -1.46 10.55 15.70
N ARG A 41 -1.00 9.46 16.32
CA ARG A 41 -0.58 8.25 15.61
C ARG A 41 -1.79 7.37 15.30
N TYR A 42 -1.89 6.97 14.05
CA TYR A 42 -2.88 6.04 13.52
C TYR A 42 -2.19 4.81 12.94
N GLU A 43 -2.95 3.73 12.82
CA GLU A 43 -2.49 2.48 12.22
C GLU A 43 -3.50 1.99 11.20
N ILE A 44 -3.00 1.43 10.10
CA ILE A 44 -3.79 0.73 9.10
C ILE A 44 -3.20 -0.66 8.87
N THR A 45 -4.08 -1.66 8.74
CA THR A 45 -3.69 -3.01 8.33
C THR A 45 -4.45 -3.39 7.06
N GLU A 46 -3.71 -3.76 6.01
CA GLU A 46 -4.30 -4.17 4.74
C GLU A 46 -3.77 -5.53 4.30
N SER A 47 -4.58 -6.26 3.53
CA SER A 47 -4.10 -7.37 2.71
C SER A 47 -3.28 -6.82 1.55
N VAL A 48 -2.10 -7.38 1.33
CA VAL A 48 -1.17 -6.96 0.29
C VAL A 48 -1.61 -7.55 -1.04
N LYS A 49 -1.78 -6.70 -2.05
CA LYS A 49 -2.05 -7.14 -3.42
C LYS A 49 -0.76 -7.63 -4.05
N MET A 50 -0.85 -8.76 -4.73
CA MET A 50 0.24 -9.35 -5.49
C MET A 50 0.05 -9.02 -6.98
N VAL A 51 1.16 -8.79 -7.68
CA VAL A 51 1.19 -8.61 -9.14
C VAL A 51 2.11 -9.65 -9.76
N SER A 52 1.72 -10.14 -10.93
CA SER A 52 2.56 -11.07 -11.70
C SER A 52 3.67 -10.28 -12.39
N ARG A 53 4.91 -10.73 -12.23
CA ARG A 53 6.09 -10.22 -12.93
C ARG A 53 6.71 -11.35 -13.75
N ALA A 54 7.01 -11.08 -15.01
CA ALA A 54 7.68 -12.06 -15.86
C ALA A 54 9.16 -12.22 -15.45
N ILE A 55 9.59 -13.46 -15.22
CA ILE A 55 11.00 -13.81 -15.08
C ILE A 55 11.57 -13.96 -16.48
N LYS A 56 12.63 -13.22 -16.80
CA LYS A 56 13.24 -13.20 -18.13
C LYS A 56 14.69 -13.66 -18.09
N LEU A 57 15.08 -14.46 -19.08
CA LEU A 57 16.47 -14.76 -19.41
C LEU A 57 16.80 -14.05 -20.73
N GLY A 58 17.39 -12.86 -20.64
CA GLY A 58 17.51 -11.97 -21.79
C GLY A 58 16.13 -11.53 -22.31
N PRO A 59 15.84 -11.61 -23.63
CA PRO A 59 14.53 -11.25 -24.17
C PRO A 59 13.46 -12.33 -23.95
N ILE A 60 13.83 -13.54 -23.52
CA ILE A 60 12.91 -14.68 -23.45
C ILE A 60 12.27 -14.74 -22.05
N PRO A 61 10.92 -14.66 -21.94
CA PRO A 61 10.23 -14.93 -20.67
C PRO A 61 10.27 -16.44 -20.37
N ILE A 62 10.83 -16.79 -19.22
CA ILE A 62 11.01 -18.19 -18.77
C ILE A 62 10.03 -18.59 -17.65
N GLY A 63 9.23 -17.64 -17.17
CA GLY A 63 8.26 -17.89 -16.12
C GLY A 63 7.61 -16.62 -15.60
N GLN A 64 6.85 -16.77 -14.53
CA GLN A 64 6.21 -15.67 -13.79
C GLN A 64 6.43 -15.87 -12.30
N GLU A 65 6.64 -14.77 -11.59
CA GLU A 65 6.66 -14.70 -10.14
C GLU A 65 5.55 -13.77 -9.63
N GLN A 66 5.03 -14.07 -8.44
CA GLN A 66 4.11 -13.18 -7.74
C GLN A 66 4.92 -12.30 -6.80
N VAL A 67 4.89 -10.99 -7.02
CA VAL A 67 5.57 -10.02 -6.16
C VAL A 67 4.55 -9.09 -5.50
N PRO A 68 4.80 -8.60 -4.27
CA PRO A 68 4.00 -7.55 -3.66
C PRO A 68 3.90 -6.33 -4.57
N LYS A 69 2.71 -5.72 -4.67
CA LYS A 69 2.51 -4.48 -5.41
C LYS A 69 3.17 -3.27 -4.73
N LEU A 70 3.38 -3.38 -3.42
CA LEU A 70 4.08 -2.36 -2.64
C LEU A 70 5.51 -2.15 -3.16
N PRO A 71 6.02 -0.91 -3.18
CA PRO A 71 7.37 -0.61 -3.65
C PRO A 71 8.46 -1.18 -2.72
N THR A 72 8.11 -1.39 -1.45
CA THR A 72 8.96 -2.02 -0.45
C THR A 72 8.10 -2.78 0.55
N THR A 73 8.68 -3.79 1.18
CA THR A 73 8.08 -4.61 2.23
C THR A 73 8.94 -4.65 3.49
N GLU A 74 9.94 -3.77 3.56
CA GLU A 74 10.88 -3.69 4.68
C GLU A 74 10.24 -2.98 5.87
N VAL A 75 10.35 -3.58 7.05
CA VAL A 75 9.88 -2.96 8.31
C VAL A 75 10.75 -1.74 8.61
N GLY A 76 10.12 -0.61 8.92
CA GLY A 76 10.76 0.68 9.11
C GLY A 76 10.83 1.54 7.84
N ALA A 77 10.52 0.99 6.66
CA ALA A 77 10.48 1.76 5.42
C ALA A 77 9.24 2.65 5.32
N ALA A 78 9.37 3.75 4.58
CA ALA A 78 8.30 4.70 4.34
C ALA A 78 7.40 4.26 3.17
N VAL A 79 6.09 4.45 3.30
CA VAL A 79 5.08 4.20 2.27
C VAL A 79 4.03 5.31 2.25
N THR A 80 3.30 5.46 1.14
CA THR A 80 2.28 6.50 1.00
C THR A 80 0.93 6.02 1.54
N VAL A 81 0.42 6.72 2.55
CA VAL A 81 -0.92 6.51 3.10
C VAL A 81 -1.84 7.62 2.63
N CYS A 82 -2.96 7.25 2.00
CA CYS A 82 -4.06 8.15 1.70
C CYS A 82 -5.10 8.05 2.82
N TYR A 83 -5.44 9.13 3.52
CA TYR A 83 -6.42 9.14 4.61
C TYR A 83 -7.48 10.23 4.43
N ASP A 84 -8.71 10.01 4.93
CA ASP A 84 -9.76 11.04 4.99
C ASP A 84 -9.42 12.04 6.11
N PRO A 85 -9.23 13.34 5.83
CA PRO A 85 -8.84 14.33 6.83
C PRO A 85 -9.93 14.56 7.90
N ASN A 86 -11.19 14.24 7.61
CA ASN A 86 -12.29 14.32 8.57
C ASN A 86 -12.45 13.02 9.37
N GLN A 87 -11.91 11.91 8.86
CA GLN A 87 -11.94 10.60 9.51
C GLN A 87 -10.63 9.84 9.26
N PRO A 88 -9.51 10.15 9.96
CA PRO A 88 -8.20 9.61 9.60
C PRO A 88 -8.10 8.10 9.59
N LEU A 89 -8.88 7.39 10.42
CA LEU A 89 -8.96 5.91 10.40
C LEU A 89 -9.43 5.32 9.07
N ARG A 90 -10.16 6.11 8.26
CA ARG A 90 -10.52 5.76 6.89
C ARG A 90 -9.31 6.10 6.02
N ALA A 91 -8.44 5.12 5.82
CA ALA A 91 -7.21 5.26 5.05
C ALA A 91 -6.97 4.06 4.15
N TYR A 92 -6.06 4.20 3.20
CA TYR A 92 -5.53 3.12 2.39
C TYR A 92 -4.09 3.35 1.96
N LEU A 93 -3.37 2.30 1.57
CA LEU A 93 -2.03 2.43 0.99
C LEU A 93 -2.13 2.69 -0.51
N ARG A 94 -1.60 3.84 -0.96
CA ARG A 94 -1.74 4.32 -2.35
C ARG A 94 -1.28 3.28 -3.38
N GLU A 95 -0.12 2.68 -3.13
CA GLU A 95 0.48 1.70 -4.02
C GLU A 95 -0.19 0.32 -3.94
N ASN A 96 -0.96 0.05 -2.89
CA ASN A 96 -1.68 -1.22 -2.69
C ASN A 96 -3.08 -1.22 -3.31
N VAL A 97 -3.55 -0.12 -3.90
CA VAL A 97 -4.86 -0.06 -4.57
C VAL A 97 -4.82 -0.88 -5.86
N GLY A 98 -5.81 -1.74 -6.07
CA GLY A 98 -5.93 -2.49 -7.32
C GLY A 98 -6.59 -1.63 -8.38
N HIS A 99 -5.84 -1.07 -9.32
CA HIS A 99 -6.44 -0.58 -10.56
C HIS A 99 -6.84 -1.80 -11.40
N MET A 100 -8.13 -1.95 -11.69
CA MET A 100 -8.53 -2.68 -12.90
C MET A 100 -8.06 -1.81 -14.06
N THR A 101 -6.92 -2.15 -14.67
CA THR A 101 -6.70 -1.77 -16.07
C THR A 101 -7.68 -2.61 -16.89
N THR A 102 -8.85 -2.05 -17.18
CA THR A 102 -9.58 -2.39 -18.40
C THR A 102 -8.71 -1.90 -19.56
N ASP A 103 -8.05 -2.85 -20.21
CA ASP A 103 -7.53 -2.70 -21.59
C ASP A 103 -8.72 -2.56 -22.56
#